data_AF-A0A934GTK2-F1
#
_entry.id   AF-A0A934GTK2-F1
#
_cell.length_a   1.000
_cell.length_b   1.000
_cell.length_c   1.000
_cell.angle_alpha   90.00
_cell.angle_beta   90.00
_cell.angle_gamma   90.00
#
_symmetry.space_group_name_H-M   'P 1'
#
loop_
_entity.id
_entity.type
_entity.pdbx_description
1 polymer ?
#
loop_
_entity_poly.entity_id
_entity_poly.type
_entity_poly.pdbx_seq_one_letter_code
_entity_poly.pdbx_strand_id
1 'polypeptide(L)'
;MDPKVSGSIPRLQTIDQHGWEQEETSSWSSRLAWLIFGFNVGFALPIVLIFIVLPVVVPEIQFRRAESTSNNSPNQVVVYQIITNMPAATLTPTNTLPPSLTPTPSLTPTIDNGATLESIFVAQTQAAFALTAMAPTSPPTIPPSATPIPPTPTPSPAPQAFKLDGFTFYQQGWNNCGPANLAMGLSYFDWPGTQDDTAAYLKPDREDKNVTPQQMVDYVNRFTDLRAIWRMAGSLDQVRWLIANQFVVIVESGYEPAGEGWFGHYETVTAYDTAADTITVFDSYLGRPSKPTITYPSAKFDGQWQSFNRNFIVIYPPTREAELEAFLGSDWIESLNRQKAAQVAQQEAANDPSNPYAWSNLGTSLNSIGRYPEAVTAYEQALDLGLPYRFFWYQYGVFEALIQTSRLDDVLTLVNSTLKTTSFVEEMYYYLGRVYEIQGNSAMAQTEYQEALQRNPNYDLAAIALRRVGG
;
A
#
# COMPACT_ATOMS: atom_id res chain seq x y z
N MET A 1 -0.91 -45.53 -6.73
CA MET A 1 -0.50 -44.69 -7.87
C MET A 1 -0.89 -43.29 -7.50
N ASP A 2 0.10 -42.50 -7.15
CA ASP A 2 -0.04 -41.19 -6.51
C ASP A 2 0.59 -40.19 -7.48
N PRO A 3 -0.16 -39.23 -8.06
CA PRO A 3 0.44 -38.25 -8.92
C PRO A 3 0.99 -37.13 -8.04
N LYS A 4 2.32 -37.10 -7.93
CA LYS A 4 3.10 -35.96 -7.44
C LYS A 4 2.61 -34.68 -8.11
N VAL A 5 2.04 -33.76 -7.33
CA VAL A 5 1.96 -32.33 -7.69
C VAL A 5 3.37 -31.77 -7.53
N SER A 6 4.20 -32.02 -8.55
CA SER A 6 5.50 -31.40 -8.76
C SER A 6 5.36 -30.56 -10.03
N GLY A 7 4.77 -29.38 -9.88
CA GLY A 7 4.75 -28.35 -10.91
C GLY A 7 5.36 -27.09 -10.34
N SER A 8 6.67 -26.90 -10.54
CA SER A 8 7.19 -25.54 -10.64
C SER A 8 6.45 -24.86 -11.80
N ILE A 9 5.91 -23.66 -11.60
CA ILE A 9 5.23 -22.91 -12.66
C ILE A 9 6.28 -22.52 -13.72
N PRO A 10 6.17 -22.97 -14.98
CA PRO A 10 7.04 -22.50 -16.07
C PRO A 10 6.68 -21.07 -16.55
N ARG A 11 5.57 -20.49 -16.07
CA ARG A 11 4.92 -19.26 -16.58
C ARG A 11 5.25 -17.96 -15.82
N LEU A 12 5.89 -18.02 -14.65
CA LEU A 12 6.41 -16.84 -13.97
C LEU A 12 7.78 -16.47 -14.58
N GLN A 13 7.82 -16.22 -15.89
CA GLN A 13 8.99 -15.59 -16.48
C GLN A 13 8.98 -14.10 -16.12
N THR A 14 10.16 -13.64 -15.71
CA THR A 14 10.53 -12.26 -15.39
C THR A 14 9.72 -11.23 -16.15
N ILE A 15 9.22 -10.21 -15.47
CA ILE A 15 8.68 -9.03 -16.15
C ILE A 15 9.85 -8.40 -16.92
N ASP A 16 9.86 -8.58 -18.25
CA ASP A 16 10.99 -8.24 -19.10
C ASP A 16 11.14 -6.72 -19.23
N GLN A 17 12.32 -6.22 -18.87
CA GLN A 17 12.71 -4.81 -18.93
C GLN A 17 13.14 -4.37 -20.35
N HIS A 18 13.38 -5.31 -21.29
CA HIS A 18 14.11 -5.05 -22.54
C HIS A 18 13.46 -4.01 -23.47
N GLY A 19 12.18 -3.69 -23.30
CA GLY A 19 11.51 -2.61 -24.03
C GLY A 19 11.69 -1.20 -23.44
N TRP A 20 12.02 -1.08 -22.15
CA TRP A 20 11.80 0.15 -21.38
C TRP A 20 13.09 0.86 -20.94
N GLU A 21 14.23 0.15 -20.83
CA GLU A 21 15.54 0.75 -20.52
C GLU A 21 16.00 1.78 -21.57
N GLN A 22 15.54 1.65 -22.83
CA GLN A 22 15.84 2.63 -23.88
C GLN A 22 15.08 3.96 -23.72
N GLU A 23 13.90 3.95 -23.09
CA GLU A 23 13.08 5.16 -22.93
C GLU A 23 13.53 6.01 -21.75
N GLU A 24 13.84 5.42 -20.58
CA GLU A 24 14.30 6.19 -19.42
C GLU A 24 15.62 6.92 -19.72
N THR A 25 16.62 6.25 -20.31
CA THR A 25 17.90 6.88 -20.68
C THR A 25 17.75 8.02 -21.71
N SER A 26 16.73 7.96 -22.56
CA SER A 26 16.41 9.02 -23.54
C SER A 26 15.78 10.26 -22.88
N SER A 27 15.00 10.09 -21.81
CA SER A 27 14.38 11.19 -21.06
C SER A 27 15.41 12.00 -20.25
N TRP A 28 16.46 11.35 -19.75
CA TRP A 28 17.55 12.00 -19.02
C TRP A 28 18.49 12.79 -19.95
N SER A 29 18.81 12.24 -21.12
CA SER A 29 19.66 12.94 -22.11
C SER A 29 18.96 14.15 -22.72
N SER A 30 17.64 14.09 -22.91
CA SER A 30 16.85 15.23 -23.41
C SER A 30 16.62 16.32 -22.36
N ARG A 31 16.55 16.00 -21.06
CA ARG A 31 16.47 17.01 -19.98
C ARG A 31 17.79 17.73 -19.70
N LEU A 32 18.96 17.10 -19.92
CA LEU A 32 20.25 17.79 -19.88
C LEU A 32 20.51 18.68 -21.11
N ALA A 33 19.98 18.30 -22.28
CA ALA A 33 20.18 19.05 -23.52
C ALA A 33 19.52 20.44 -23.52
N TRP A 34 18.47 20.66 -22.72
CA TRP A 34 17.81 21.97 -22.58
C TRP A 34 18.52 22.96 -21.65
N LEU A 35 19.53 22.53 -20.90
CA LEU A 35 20.31 23.40 -20.01
C LEU A 35 21.60 23.97 -20.65
N ILE A 36 21.93 23.61 -21.90
CA ILE A 36 23.21 24.00 -22.54
C ILE A 36 23.07 24.84 -23.83
N PHE A 37 21.88 25.02 -24.41
CA PHE A 37 21.73 25.86 -25.62
C PHE A 37 20.66 26.94 -25.47
N GLY A 38 21.10 28.21 -25.41
CA GLY A 38 20.29 29.31 -25.93
C GLY A 38 20.19 30.62 -25.15
N PHE A 39 21.28 31.19 -24.63
CA PHE A 39 21.35 32.65 -24.48
C PHE A 39 22.75 33.14 -24.88
N ASN A 40 22.81 33.81 -26.02
CA ASN A 40 24.02 34.47 -26.52
C ASN A 40 23.62 35.84 -27.08
N VAL A 41 23.69 36.88 -26.25
CA VAL A 41 24.12 38.24 -26.67
C VAL A 41 24.50 39.08 -25.44
N GLY A 42 25.81 39.28 -25.29
CA GLY A 42 26.46 40.55 -24.93
C GLY A 42 26.24 41.12 -23.53
N PHE A 43 27.24 40.97 -22.65
CA PHE A 43 28.07 42.07 -22.13
C PHE A 43 29.16 41.48 -21.23
N ALA A 44 30.38 41.99 -21.39
CA ALA A 44 31.61 41.47 -20.80
C ALA A 44 31.87 42.01 -19.38
N LEU A 45 32.18 41.12 -18.43
CA LEU A 45 33.00 41.37 -17.24
C LEU A 45 33.66 40.05 -16.80
N PRO A 46 34.96 40.00 -16.46
CA PRO A 46 35.60 38.77 -16.01
C PRO A 46 35.39 38.59 -14.50
N ILE A 47 34.60 37.59 -14.10
CA ILE A 47 34.62 37.07 -12.72
C ILE A 47 35.59 35.88 -12.72
N VAL A 48 36.72 36.05 -12.04
CA VAL A 48 37.66 34.98 -11.72
C VAL A 48 37.00 34.07 -10.68
N LEU A 49 36.49 32.91 -11.12
CA LEU A 49 36.05 31.83 -10.25
C LEU A 49 37.28 30.98 -9.89
N ILE A 50 37.77 31.14 -8.66
CA ILE A 50 38.76 30.25 -8.05
C ILE A 50 38.06 28.92 -7.75
N PHE A 51 38.37 27.88 -8.52
CA PHE A 51 38.01 26.51 -8.16
C PHE A 51 38.93 26.05 -7.04
N ILE A 52 38.42 26.02 -5.81
CA ILE A 52 39.04 25.22 -4.75
C ILE A 52 38.63 23.77 -5.03
N VAL A 53 39.52 23.02 -5.69
CA VAL A 53 39.41 21.57 -5.80
C VAL A 53 39.81 20.99 -4.44
N LEU A 54 38.82 20.70 -3.60
CA LEU A 54 39.03 19.75 -2.49
C LEU A 54 39.04 18.35 -3.10
N PRO A 55 40.10 17.54 -2.92
CA PRO A 55 40.08 16.16 -3.38
C PRO A 55 39.09 15.38 -2.50
N VAL A 56 37.92 15.06 -3.05
CA VAL A 56 37.10 13.99 -2.50
C VAL A 56 37.83 12.69 -2.81
N VAL A 57 38.46 12.11 -1.80
CA VAL A 57 39.02 10.76 -1.86
C VAL A 57 37.85 9.79 -1.96
N VAL A 58 37.58 9.30 -3.16
CA VAL A 58 36.72 8.13 -3.36
C VAL A 58 37.54 6.91 -2.95
N PRO A 59 37.11 6.06 -2.00
CA PRO A 59 37.83 4.85 -1.69
C PRO A 59 37.79 3.92 -2.91
N GLU A 60 38.97 3.56 -3.41
CA GLU A 60 39.13 2.57 -4.47
C GLU A 60 38.76 1.18 -3.91
N ILE A 61 37.62 0.63 -4.36
CA ILE A 61 37.21 -0.74 -4.02
C ILE A 61 38.08 -1.71 -4.82
N GLN A 62 39.07 -2.31 -4.17
CA GLN A 62 39.92 -3.34 -4.78
C GLN A 62 39.28 -4.72 -4.60
N PHE A 63 38.86 -5.34 -5.70
CA PHE A 63 38.42 -6.74 -5.72
C PHE A 63 39.62 -7.66 -5.92
N ARG A 64 39.94 -8.52 -4.94
CA ARG A 64 40.86 -9.66 -5.14
C ARG A 64 40.08 -10.95 -5.34
N ARG A 65 40.36 -11.63 -6.46
CA ARG A 65 39.92 -13.00 -6.75
C ARG A 65 40.66 -13.96 -5.82
N ALA A 66 39.94 -14.71 -4.98
CA ALA A 66 40.49 -15.89 -4.32
C ALA A 66 40.24 -17.10 -5.23
N GLU A 67 41.28 -17.64 -5.85
CA GLU A 67 41.18 -18.88 -6.63
C GLU A 67 41.16 -20.07 -5.67
N SER A 68 40.04 -20.80 -5.63
CA SER A 68 39.95 -22.10 -4.98
C SER A 68 40.23 -23.20 -6.01
N THR A 69 41.37 -23.88 -5.87
CA THR A 69 41.72 -25.03 -6.71
C THR A 69 40.99 -26.29 -6.23
N SER A 70 39.83 -26.62 -6.82
CA SER A 70 39.38 -28.01 -6.93
C SER A 70 38.38 -28.17 -8.08
N ASN A 71 38.77 -28.98 -9.08
CA ASN A 71 38.01 -29.27 -10.29
C ASN A 71 36.78 -30.17 -10.04
N ASN A 72 35.74 -29.91 -10.84
CA ASN A 72 34.53 -30.72 -11.13
C ASN A 72 33.34 -30.67 -10.14
N SER A 73 32.51 -29.62 -10.27
CA SER A 73 31.04 -29.67 -10.12
C SER A 73 30.38 -28.47 -10.82
N PRO A 74 29.13 -28.58 -11.34
CA PRO A 74 28.51 -27.53 -12.17
C PRO A 74 28.03 -26.29 -11.41
N ASN A 75 28.10 -26.29 -10.08
CA ASN A 75 27.68 -25.16 -9.23
C ASN A 75 28.86 -24.66 -8.40
N GLN A 76 29.66 -23.73 -8.93
CA GLN A 76 30.59 -22.94 -8.12
C GLN A 76 29.96 -21.60 -7.74
N VAL A 77 29.77 -21.39 -6.43
CA VAL A 77 29.40 -20.11 -5.84
C VAL A 77 30.67 -19.27 -5.72
N VAL A 78 30.67 -18.07 -6.33
CA VAL A 78 31.77 -17.10 -6.21
C VAL A 78 31.51 -16.24 -4.97
N VAL A 79 32.39 -16.30 -3.98
CA VAL A 79 32.30 -15.49 -2.75
C VAL A 79 33.27 -14.31 -2.85
N TYR A 80 32.74 -13.08 -2.67
CA TYR A 80 33.55 -11.87 -2.54
C TYR A 80 33.64 -11.47 -1.06
N GLN A 81 34.85 -11.25 -0.54
CA GLN A 81 35.06 -10.64 0.77
C GLN A 81 35.26 -9.12 0.61
N ILE A 82 34.48 -8.33 1.36
CA ILE A 82 34.65 -6.88 1.49
C ILE A 82 35.47 -6.62 2.76
N ILE A 83 36.62 -5.96 2.63
CA ILE A 83 37.42 -5.50 3.77
C ILE A 83 37.29 -3.98 3.84
N THR A 84 36.66 -3.45 4.90
CA THR A 84 36.65 -2.01 5.19
C THR A 84 37.51 -1.73 6.42
N ASN A 85 38.50 -0.85 6.29
CA ASN A 85 39.24 -0.28 7.41
C ASN A 85 38.71 1.14 7.66
N MET A 86 38.05 1.39 8.79
CA MET A 86 37.70 2.74 9.27
C MET A 86 38.15 2.92 10.73
N PRO A 87 38.67 4.09 11.13
CA PRO A 87 39.07 4.37 12.51
C PRO A 87 37.87 4.81 13.37
N ALA A 88 37.89 4.41 14.64
CA ALA A 88 36.82 4.69 15.61
C ALA A 88 36.79 6.17 16.03
N ALA A 89 35.59 6.76 16.07
CA ALA A 89 35.32 8.06 16.70
C ALA A 89 34.41 7.86 17.92
N THR A 90 34.91 8.25 19.09
CA THR A 90 34.21 8.27 20.38
C THR A 90 33.33 9.51 20.51
N LEU A 91 32.04 9.34 20.84
CA LEU A 91 31.15 10.42 21.27
C LEU A 91 30.66 10.14 22.70
N THR A 92 30.86 11.11 23.59
CA THR A 92 30.36 11.14 24.98
C THR A 92 28.91 11.65 25.04
N PRO A 93 28.02 11.08 25.87
CA PRO A 93 26.63 11.52 25.98
C PRO A 93 26.47 12.65 27.01
N THR A 94 25.61 13.63 26.70
CA THR A 94 25.11 14.61 27.68
C THR A 94 23.61 14.42 27.87
N ASN A 95 23.22 13.94 29.05
CA ASN A 95 21.85 13.80 29.52
C ASN A 95 21.34 15.13 30.09
N THR A 96 20.16 15.59 29.65
CA THR A 96 19.23 16.40 30.47
C THR A 96 17.79 16.16 30.00
N LEU A 97 16.98 15.57 30.87
CA LEU A 97 15.52 15.38 30.72
C LEU A 97 14.75 16.59 31.27
N PRO A 98 13.60 16.99 30.69
CA PRO A 98 12.66 17.92 31.31
C PRO A 98 11.69 17.23 32.31
N PRO A 99 11.04 17.99 33.22
CA PRO A 99 10.40 17.43 34.41
C PRO A 99 9.02 16.81 34.18
N SER A 100 8.74 15.83 35.03
CA SER A 100 7.53 15.00 35.17
C SER A 100 6.25 15.80 35.39
N LEU A 101 5.19 15.42 34.65
CA LEU A 101 3.79 15.68 34.99
C LEU A 101 3.18 14.39 35.57
N THR A 102 2.54 14.54 36.73
CA THR A 102 1.84 13.51 37.49
C THR A 102 0.63 12.92 36.74
N PRO A 103 0.32 11.61 36.89
CA PRO A 103 -0.84 11.00 36.24
C PRO A 103 -2.14 11.15 37.06
N THR A 104 -3.23 11.42 36.35
CA THR A 104 -4.63 11.31 36.82
C THR A 104 -5.15 9.90 36.46
N PRO A 105 -5.94 9.21 37.30
CA PRO A 105 -6.24 7.79 37.10
C PRO A 105 -7.23 7.56 35.96
N SER A 106 -6.91 6.60 35.08
CA SER A 106 -7.82 6.04 34.07
C SER A 106 -8.26 4.64 34.51
N LEU A 107 -9.56 4.37 34.38
CA LEU A 107 -10.17 3.07 34.65
C LEU A 107 -9.94 2.15 33.44
N THR A 108 -9.09 1.14 33.60
CA THR A 108 -8.98 0.00 32.66
C THR A 108 -9.66 -1.24 33.27
N PRO A 109 -10.48 -1.99 32.52
CA PRO A 109 -10.74 -3.37 32.84
C PRO A 109 -9.57 -4.23 32.32
N THR A 110 -8.98 -4.98 33.23
CA THR A 110 -7.99 -6.05 32.97
C THR A 110 -8.58 -7.14 32.08
N ILE A 111 -7.88 -7.46 30.98
CA ILE A 111 -7.99 -8.77 30.32
C ILE A 111 -6.69 -9.53 30.60
N ASP A 112 -6.87 -10.72 31.16
CA ASP A 112 -5.83 -11.66 31.56
C ASP A 112 -5.23 -12.35 30.32
N ASN A 113 -3.91 -12.41 30.26
CA ASN A 113 -3.15 -12.98 29.15
C ASN A 113 -3.08 -14.50 29.29
N GLY A 114 -3.81 -15.23 28.43
CA GLY A 114 -3.76 -16.69 28.47
C GLY A 114 -4.49 -17.47 27.37
N ALA A 115 -4.75 -16.90 26.19
CA ALA A 115 -5.36 -17.64 25.09
C ALA A 115 -4.62 -17.40 23.76
N THR A 116 -4.11 -18.47 23.18
CA THR A 116 -3.54 -18.50 21.83
C THR A 116 -4.65 -18.40 20.78
N LEU A 117 -4.36 -17.77 19.64
CA LEU A 117 -5.32 -17.50 18.55
C LEU A 117 -5.95 -18.76 17.91
N GLU A 118 -5.52 -19.97 18.30
CA GLU A 118 -6.13 -21.24 17.86
C GLU A 118 -7.36 -21.66 18.68
N SER A 119 -7.56 -21.13 19.90
CA SER A 119 -8.65 -21.60 20.77
C SER A 119 -10.02 -20.97 20.50
N ILE A 120 -10.09 -19.98 19.59
CA ILE A 120 -11.36 -19.30 19.25
C ILE A 120 -12.10 -20.03 18.11
N PHE A 121 -11.41 -20.89 17.34
CA PHE A 121 -11.99 -21.51 16.14
C PHE A 121 -12.64 -22.90 16.33
N VAL A 122 -12.49 -23.54 17.50
CA VAL A 122 -13.03 -24.90 17.76
C VAL A 122 -14.33 -24.89 18.59
N ALA A 123 -14.72 -23.76 19.18
CA ALA A 123 -15.90 -23.71 20.06
C ALA A 123 -17.26 -23.60 19.33
N GLN A 124 -17.29 -23.38 18.00
CA GLN A 124 -18.55 -23.20 17.25
C GLN A 124 -19.09 -24.46 16.56
N THR A 125 -18.46 -25.63 16.71
CA THR A 125 -18.85 -26.86 15.99
C THR A 125 -19.25 -28.05 16.87
N GLN A 126 -19.36 -27.90 18.20
CA GLN A 126 -19.88 -28.95 19.09
C GLN A 126 -20.92 -28.41 20.07
N ALA A 127 -22.07 -27.98 19.55
CA ALA A 127 -23.28 -27.83 20.36
C ALA A 127 -24.52 -28.17 19.51
N ALA A 128 -24.50 -29.34 18.88
CA ALA A 128 -25.70 -29.97 18.34
C ALA A 128 -25.76 -31.40 18.88
N PHE A 129 -26.95 -31.79 19.37
CA PHE A 129 -27.33 -33.09 19.93
C PHE A 129 -27.08 -33.35 21.43
N ALA A 130 -27.99 -32.80 22.25
CA ALA A 130 -28.48 -33.49 23.44
C ALA A 130 -29.95 -33.10 23.69
N LEU A 131 -30.88 -33.87 23.16
CA LEU A 131 -32.32 -33.77 23.49
C LEU A 131 -32.56 -34.58 24.76
N THR A 132 -32.67 -33.90 25.90
CA THR A 132 -33.24 -34.48 27.13
C THR A 132 -34.61 -33.86 27.36
N ALA A 133 -35.64 -34.69 27.44
CA ALA A 133 -37.02 -34.28 27.64
C ALA A 133 -37.21 -33.66 29.03
N MET A 134 -37.69 -32.41 29.09
CA MET A 134 -38.17 -31.77 30.32
C MET A 134 -39.67 -31.48 30.23
N ALA A 135 -40.33 -31.65 31.38
CA ALA A 135 -41.77 -31.59 31.62
C ALA A 135 -42.43 -30.23 31.22
N PRO A 136 -43.76 -30.19 30.97
CA PRO A 136 -44.42 -29.02 30.41
C PRO A 136 -44.49 -27.88 31.43
N THR A 137 -43.80 -26.78 31.13
CA THR A 137 -43.96 -25.50 31.81
C THR A 137 -44.88 -24.61 30.97
N SER A 138 -45.70 -23.81 31.66
CA SER A 138 -46.75 -22.97 31.09
C SER A 138 -46.25 -22.05 29.97
N PRO A 139 -47.07 -21.75 28.94
CA PRO A 139 -46.62 -20.94 27.81
C PRO A 139 -46.22 -19.54 28.26
N PRO A 140 -45.08 -19.01 27.77
CA PRO A 140 -44.67 -17.65 28.08
C PRO A 140 -45.65 -16.66 27.43
N THR A 141 -46.07 -15.67 28.19
CA THR A 141 -46.87 -14.55 27.72
C THR A 141 -46.04 -13.75 26.73
N ILE A 142 -46.45 -13.72 25.46
CA ILE A 142 -45.79 -12.95 24.40
C ILE A 142 -46.00 -11.45 24.71
N PRO A 143 -44.94 -10.66 24.97
CA PRO A 143 -45.09 -9.21 25.06
C PRO A 143 -45.48 -8.65 23.69
N PRO A 144 -46.34 -7.62 23.62
CA PRO A 144 -46.81 -7.10 22.35
C PRO A 144 -45.64 -6.51 21.55
N SER A 145 -45.54 -6.98 20.31
CA SER A 145 -44.94 -6.36 19.12
C SER A 145 -43.75 -5.44 19.36
N ALA A 146 -42.56 -5.90 18.96
CA ALA A 146 -41.42 -5.04 18.68
C ALA A 146 -41.91 -3.84 17.85
N THR A 147 -41.65 -2.64 18.35
CA THR A 147 -41.84 -1.41 17.58
C THR A 147 -41.01 -1.55 16.31
N PRO A 148 -41.58 -1.33 15.10
CA PRO A 148 -40.79 -1.37 13.89
C PRO A 148 -39.63 -0.39 14.06
N ILE A 149 -38.41 -0.89 13.88
CA ILE A 149 -37.23 -0.03 13.77
C ILE A 149 -37.55 0.95 12.64
N PRO A 150 -37.47 2.28 12.87
CA PRO A 150 -37.67 3.24 11.80
C PRO A 150 -36.75 2.84 10.64
N PRO A 151 -37.22 2.84 9.38
CA PRO A 151 -36.32 2.61 8.26
C PRO A 151 -35.17 3.60 8.40
N THR A 152 -33.92 3.09 8.40
CA THR A 152 -32.74 3.95 8.30
C THR A 152 -32.98 4.86 7.10
N PRO A 153 -33.01 6.19 7.27
CA PRO A 153 -33.31 7.09 6.17
C PRO A 153 -32.33 6.79 5.04
N THR A 154 -32.85 6.46 3.86
CA THR A 154 -32.02 6.31 2.66
C THR A 154 -31.22 7.60 2.49
N PRO A 155 -29.89 7.53 2.32
CA PRO A 155 -29.08 8.73 2.15
C PRO A 155 -29.66 9.60 1.03
N SER A 156 -29.76 10.91 1.27
CA SER A 156 -30.21 11.83 0.22
C SER A 156 -29.30 11.70 -1.00
N PRO A 157 -29.84 11.67 -2.23
CA PRO A 157 -29.01 11.62 -3.43
C PRO A 157 -28.09 12.84 -3.48
N ALA A 158 -26.88 12.63 -4.01
CA ALA A 158 -25.93 13.71 -4.22
C ALA A 158 -26.49 14.71 -5.28
N PRO A 159 -26.21 16.02 -5.17
CA PRO A 159 -26.63 17.00 -6.18
C PRO A 159 -26.02 16.71 -7.55
N GLN A 160 -26.48 17.37 -8.61
CA GLN A 160 -25.97 17.13 -9.98
C GLN A 160 -24.49 17.45 -10.13
N ALA A 161 -24.01 18.51 -9.48
CA ALA A 161 -22.61 18.89 -9.43
C ALA A 161 -22.29 19.41 -8.02
N PHE A 162 -21.06 19.17 -7.57
CA PHE A 162 -20.56 19.68 -6.30
C PHE A 162 -19.06 19.88 -6.37
N LYS A 163 -18.57 20.91 -5.67
CA LYS A 163 -17.15 21.18 -5.48
C LYS A 163 -16.88 21.32 -3.98
N LEU A 164 -16.03 20.45 -3.47
CA LEU A 164 -15.48 20.54 -2.12
C LEU A 164 -14.27 21.47 -2.18
N ASP A 165 -14.42 22.68 -1.64
CA ASP A 165 -13.38 23.70 -1.54
C ASP A 165 -12.76 23.72 -0.13
N GLY A 166 -11.69 24.51 0.08
CA GLY A 166 -11.07 24.68 1.40
C GLY A 166 -9.77 23.88 1.62
N PHE A 167 -9.31 23.16 0.61
CA PHE A 167 -8.03 22.47 0.63
C PHE A 167 -6.85 23.41 0.37
N THR A 168 -5.70 23.08 0.95
CA THR A 168 -4.38 23.58 0.54
C THR A 168 -3.77 22.59 -0.45
N PHE A 169 -3.34 23.08 -1.62
CA PHE A 169 -2.68 22.24 -2.63
C PHE A 169 -1.20 22.05 -2.32
N TYR A 170 -0.72 20.80 -2.41
CA TYR A 170 0.68 20.43 -2.29
C TYR A 170 1.14 19.74 -3.58
N GLN A 171 2.09 20.36 -4.29
CA GLN A 171 2.82 19.67 -5.35
C GLN A 171 3.77 18.64 -4.70
N GLN A 172 3.78 17.41 -5.19
CA GLN A 172 4.57 16.36 -4.55
C GLN A 172 6.07 16.56 -4.71
N GLY A 173 6.82 16.11 -3.70
CA GLY A 173 8.24 15.78 -3.82
C GLY A 173 8.49 14.42 -4.50
N TRP A 174 9.74 13.94 -4.39
CA TRP A 174 10.17 12.65 -4.92
C TRP A 174 9.41 11.48 -4.27
N ASN A 175 8.77 10.63 -5.08
CA ASN A 175 7.90 9.52 -4.67
C ASN A 175 6.90 9.89 -3.57
N ASN A 176 6.36 11.12 -3.60
CA ASN A 176 5.60 11.68 -2.48
C ASN A 176 4.09 11.80 -2.76
N CYS A 177 3.55 11.09 -3.76
CA CYS A 177 2.14 11.21 -4.14
C CYS A 177 1.21 10.89 -2.96
N GLY A 178 1.47 9.82 -2.23
CA GLY A 178 0.69 9.43 -1.05
C GLY A 178 0.74 10.48 0.07
N PRO A 179 1.93 10.84 0.59
CA PRO A 179 2.06 11.86 1.62
C PRO A 179 1.50 13.23 1.22
N ALA A 180 1.70 13.66 -0.03
CA ALA A 180 1.16 14.91 -0.54
C ALA A 180 -0.38 14.90 -0.58
N ASN A 181 -1.00 13.83 -1.08
CA ASN A 181 -2.46 13.71 -1.09
C ASN A 181 -3.05 13.59 0.30
N LEU A 182 -2.40 12.88 1.21
CA LEU A 182 -2.84 12.83 2.61
C LEU A 182 -2.79 14.23 3.24
N ALA A 183 -1.71 14.98 3.06
CA ALA A 183 -1.59 16.35 3.56
C ALA A 183 -2.63 17.29 2.92
N MET A 184 -2.89 17.17 1.62
CA MET A 184 -3.97 17.90 0.95
C MET A 184 -5.31 17.55 1.61
N GLY A 185 -5.65 16.27 1.75
CA GLY A 185 -6.89 15.83 2.37
C GLY A 185 -7.07 16.31 3.81
N LEU A 186 -6.02 16.26 4.63
CA LEU A 186 -6.02 16.75 6.00
C LEU A 186 -6.19 18.28 6.08
N SER A 187 -5.65 19.03 5.14
CA SER A 187 -5.74 20.50 5.13
C SER A 187 -7.17 21.03 5.01
N TYR A 188 -8.11 20.23 4.48
CA TYR A 188 -9.54 20.58 4.47
C TYR A 188 -10.11 20.75 5.89
N PHE A 189 -9.52 20.09 6.87
CA PHE A 189 -9.91 20.14 8.28
C PHE A 189 -9.02 21.08 9.10
N ASP A 190 -8.40 22.08 8.47
CA ASP A 190 -7.47 23.02 9.10
C ASP A 190 -6.28 22.35 9.82
N TRP A 191 -5.92 21.13 9.42
CA TRP A 191 -4.76 20.44 9.98
C TRP A 191 -3.48 21.24 9.68
N PRO A 192 -2.65 21.56 10.68
CA PRO A 192 -1.58 22.56 10.55
C PRO A 192 -0.31 22.05 9.86
N GLY A 193 -0.23 20.74 9.56
CA GLY A 193 0.95 20.13 8.99
C GLY A 193 1.02 20.24 7.47
N THR A 194 2.05 19.60 6.92
CA THR A 194 2.41 19.60 5.51
C THR A 194 2.69 18.19 4.99
N GLN A 195 3.02 18.06 3.70
CA GLN A 195 3.45 16.78 3.14
C GLN A 195 4.74 16.24 3.76
N ASP A 196 5.56 17.08 4.42
CA ASP A 196 6.78 16.64 5.09
C ASP A 196 6.44 15.88 6.38
N ASP A 197 5.40 16.32 7.10
CA ASP A 197 4.92 15.68 8.32
C ASP A 197 4.27 14.31 8.04
N THR A 198 3.53 14.20 6.93
CA THR A 198 2.98 12.90 6.50
C THR A 198 4.08 11.99 5.97
N ALA A 199 5.04 12.52 5.19
CA ALA A 199 6.14 11.74 4.61
C ALA A 199 7.06 11.15 5.68
N ALA A 200 7.33 11.87 6.77
CA ALA A 200 8.19 11.40 7.86
C ALA A 200 7.72 10.07 8.48
N TYR A 201 6.40 9.80 8.46
CA TYR A 201 5.84 8.54 8.94
C TYR A 201 5.61 7.53 7.82
N LEU A 202 4.97 7.97 6.74
CA LEU A 202 4.50 7.08 5.67
C LEU A 202 5.66 6.53 4.84
N LYS A 203 6.72 7.33 4.69
CA LYS A 203 7.80 7.09 3.74
C LYS A 203 9.16 7.54 4.33
N PRO A 204 9.57 6.95 5.47
CA PRO A 204 10.75 7.38 6.22
C PRO A 204 12.06 7.20 5.43
N ASP A 205 12.14 6.21 4.54
CA ASP A 205 13.16 6.17 3.48
C ASP A 205 12.70 7.07 2.32
N ARG A 206 13.58 7.99 1.89
CA ARG A 206 13.26 8.92 0.80
C ARG A 206 12.97 8.18 -0.51
N GLU A 207 13.57 7.02 -0.71
CA GLU A 207 13.47 6.24 -1.94
C GLU A 207 12.34 5.23 -1.98
N ASP A 208 11.64 5.01 -0.87
CA ASP A 208 10.48 4.13 -0.82
C ASP A 208 9.47 4.49 -1.93
N LYS A 209 9.02 3.46 -2.64
CA LYS A 209 8.19 3.57 -3.85
C LYS A 209 6.70 3.48 -3.53
N ASN A 210 6.32 3.01 -2.35
CA ASN A 210 4.96 2.65 -2.03
C ASN A 210 4.50 3.29 -0.71
N VAL A 211 3.25 3.74 -0.69
CA VAL A 211 2.55 4.02 0.57
C VAL A 211 1.21 3.33 0.46
N THR A 212 0.98 2.39 1.36
CA THR A 212 -0.26 1.61 1.39
C THR A 212 -1.42 2.45 1.94
N PRO A 213 -2.67 2.16 1.52
CA PRO A 213 -3.82 2.84 2.09
C PRO A 213 -3.94 2.67 3.61
N GLN A 214 -3.50 1.52 4.14
CA GLN A 214 -3.50 1.25 5.57
C GLN A 214 -2.52 2.16 6.33
N GLN A 215 -1.32 2.40 5.80
CA GLN A 215 -0.37 3.33 6.43
C GLN A 215 -0.95 4.75 6.52
N MET A 216 -1.68 5.21 5.50
CA MET A 216 -2.38 6.50 5.55
C MET A 216 -3.48 6.52 6.61
N VAL A 217 -4.32 5.49 6.66
CA VAL A 217 -5.36 5.34 7.68
C VAL A 217 -4.77 5.34 9.08
N ASP A 218 -3.68 4.60 9.29
CA ASP A 218 -2.97 4.54 10.55
C ASP A 218 -2.39 5.89 10.95
N TYR A 219 -1.84 6.65 9.99
CA TYR A 219 -1.34 8.00 10.26
C TYR A 219 -2.46 8.91 10.79
N VAL A 220 -3.59 8.98 10.08
CA VAL A 220 -4.73 9.81 10.49
C VAL A 220 -5.20 9.41 11.89
N ASN A 221 -5.43 8.12 12.11
CA ASN A 221 -6.00 7.62 13.35
C ASN A 221 -5.05 7.69 14.56
N ARG A 222 -3.72 7.81 14.34
CA ARG A 222 -2.71 7.87 15.41
C ARG A 222 -2.21 9.29 15.70
N PHE A 223 -2.11 10.16 14.69
CA PHE A 223 -1.41 11.45 14.79
C PHE A 223 -2.31 12.68 14.58
N THR A 224 -3.61 12.50 14.41
CA THR A 224 -4.57 13.60 14.25
C THR A 224 -5.80 13.39 15.14
N ASP A 225 -6.60 14.44 15.31
CA ASP A 225 -7.92 14.35 15.98
C ASP A 225 -9.03 13.88 15.02
N LEU A 226 -8.67 13.46 13.81
CA LEU A 226 -9.58 12.94 12.78
C LEU A 226 -9.61 11.41 12.80
N ARG A 227 -10.51 10.85 12.00
CA ARG A 227 -10.61 9.42 11.72
C ARG A 227 -10.47 9.17 10.24
N ALA A 228 -9.95 8.00 9.90
CA ALA A 228 -9.96 7.50 8.54
C ALA A 228 -10.33 6.02 8.48
N ILE A 229 -10.96 5.64 7.36
CA ILE A 229 -11.21 4.25 6.98
C ILE A 229 -10.81 4.03 5.53
N TRP A 230 -10.50 2.78 5.18
CA TRP A 230 -10.19 2.35 3.83
C TRP A 230 -11.12 1.23 3.39
N ARG A 231 -11.68 1.32 2.18
CA ARG A 231 -12.60 0.33 1.60
C ARG A 231 -12.24 0.04 0.14
N MET A 232 -12.74 -1.08 -0.37
CA MET A 232 -12.57 -1.55 -1.75
C MET A 232 -13.92 -1.59 -2.48
N ALA A 233 -13.87 -1.73 -3.80
CA ALA A 233 -15.04 -1.76 -4.67
C ALA A 233 -15.97 -0.56 -4.45
N GLY A 234 -15.36 0.63 -4.37
CA GLY A 234 -16.07 1.89 -4.40
C GLY A 234 -16.77 2.11 -5.75
N SER A 235 -17.78 2.97 -5.75
CA SER A 235 -18.44 3.44 -6.96
C SER A 235 -18.37 4.95 -7.11
N LEU A 236 -18.55 5.46 -8.34
CA LEU A 236 -18.65 6.90 -8.58
C LEU A 236 -19.78 7.54 -7.77
N ASP A 237 -20.90 6.85 -7.57
CA ASP A 237 -22.00 7.36 -6.75
C ASP A 237 -21.63 7.46 -5.28
N GLN A 238 -20.83 6.52 -4.76
CA GLN A 238 -20.27 6.62 -3.41
C GLN A 238 -19.35 7.82 -3.28
N VAL A 239 -18.42 7.99 -4.22
CA VAL A 239 -17.49 9.13 -4.24
C VAL A 239 -18.25 10.45 -4.28
N ARG A 240 -19.24 10.59 -5.18
CA ARG A 240 -20.09 11.79 -5.33
C ARG A 240 -20.83 12.12 -4.03
N TRP A 241 -21.44 11.12 -3.40
CA TRP A 241 -22.14 11.31 -2.14
C TRP A 241 -21.20 11.76 -1.03
N LEU A 242 -20.04 11.11 -0.88
CA LEU A 242 -19.06 11.44 0.14
C LEU A 242 -18.61 12.89 0.02
N ILE A 243 -18.18 13.32 -1.16
CA ILE A 243 -17.70 14.69 -1.35
C ILE A 243 -18.83 15.72 -1.24
N ALA A 244 -20.03 15.43 -1.74
CA ALA A 244 -21.20 16.30 -1.57
C ALA A 244 -21.63 16.47 -0.11
N ASN A 245 -21.34 15.48 0.73
CA ASN A 245 -21.55 15.54 2.18
C ASN A 245 -20.26 15.88 2.92
N GLN A 246 -19.27 16.49 2.26
CA GLN A 246 -18.08 17.04 2.89
C GLN A 246 -17.21 16.00 3.63
N PHE A 247 -17.23 14.75 3.16
CA PHE A 247 -16.24 13.74 3.51
C PHE A 247 -15.08 13.81 2.51
N VAL A 248 -13.84 13.83 2.99
CA VAL A 248 -12.66 13.88 2.13
C VAL A 248 -12.37 12.47 1.60
N VAL A 249 -12.19 12.34 0.29
CA VAL A 249 -11.93 11.07 -0.38
C VAL A 249 -10.58 11.11 -1.09
N ILE A 250 -9.72 10.16 -0.76
CA ILE A 250 -8.45 9.90 -1.47
C ILE A 250 -8.58 8.54 -2.15
N VAL A 251 -8.17 8.47 -3.41
CA VAL A 251 -8.16 7.23 -4.21
C VAL A 251 -6.75 6.90 -4.68
N GLU A 252 -6.50 5.62 -4.92
CA GLU A 252 -5.31 5.13 -5.61
C GLU A 252 -5.67 4.77 -7.06
N SER A 253 -4.89 5.26 -8.01
CA SER A 253 -5.16 5.21 -9.44
C SER A 253 -3.95 4.68 -10.21
N GLY A 254 -4.20 3.88 -11.25
CA GLY A 254 -3.21 3.52 -12.25
C GLY A 254 -2.92 4.68 -13.18
N TYR A 255 -1.66 5.09 -13.26
CA TYR A 255 -1.22 6.21 -14.07
C TYR A 255 -0.11 5.78 -15.04
N GLU A 256 -0.26 6.12 -16.31
CA GLU A 256 0.71 5.76 -17.36
C GLU A 256 0.95 6.96 -18.30
N PRO A 257 1.78 7.92 -17.88
CA PRO A 257 2.21 9.00 -18.75
C PRO A 257 3.14 8.45 -19.85
N ALA A 258 3.04 9.04 -21.03
CA ALA A 258 3.77 8.58 -22.21
C ALA A 258 5.30 8.59 -21.96
N GLY A 259 5.94 7.44 -22.17
CA GLY A 259 7.39 7.26 -22.02
C GLY A 259 7.89 7.09 -20.58
N GLU A 260 7.00 7.04 -19.58
CA GLU A 260 7.37 6.81 -18.17
C GLU A 260 6.93 5.42 -17.68
N GLY A 261 6.02 4.76 -18.40
CA GLY A 261 5.41 3.48 -18.02
C GLY A 261 4.40 3.60 -16.88
N TRP A 262 3.65 2.53 -16.63
CA TRP A 262 2.62 2.52 -15.59
C TRP A 262 3.20 2.62 -14.17
N PHE A 263 2.53 3.36 -13.29
CA PHE A 263 2.79 3.44 -11.85
C PHE A 263 1.50 3.76 -11.06
N GLY A 264 1.50 3.44 -9.77
CA GLY A 264 0.46 3.84 -8.83
C GLY A 264 0.56 5.30 -8.44
N HIS A 265 -0.58 5.98 -8.34
CA HIS A 265 -0.66 7.39 -7.98
C HIS A 265 -1.87 7.64 -7.07
N TYR A 266 -1.70 8.53 -6.10
CA TYR A 266 -2.82 8.96 -5.26
C TYR A 266 -3.42 10.25 -5.78
N GLU A 267 -4.73 10.37 -5.65
CA GLU A 267 -5.49 11.56 -6.05
C GLU A 267 -6.55 11.89 -4.98
N THR A 268 -6.74 13.17 -4.69
CA THR A 268 -7.78 13.65 -3.76
C THR A 268 -8.97 14.15 -4.55
N VAL A 269 -10.14 13.54 -4.39
CA VAL A 269 -11.33 13.93 -5.17
C VAL A 269 -11.93 15.22 -4.61
N THR A 270 -12.09 16.24 -5.46
CA THR A 270 -12.52 17.59 -5.04
C THR A 270 -13.81 18.06 -5.71
N ALA A 271 -14.18 17.54 -6.89
CA ALA A 271 -15.43 17.92 -7.52
C ALA A 271 -15.98 16.84 -8.46
N TYR A 272 -17.25 16.99 -8.82
CA TYR A 272 -17.87 16.24 -9.90
C TYR A 272 -18.96 17.06 -10.59
N ASP A 273 -19.29 16.66 -11.82
CA ASP A 273 -20.43 17.17 -12.57
C ASP A 273 -21.03 16.01 -13.37
N THR A 274 -22.26 15.58 -13.04
CA THR A 274 -22.93 14.48 -13.73
C THR A 274 -23.55 14.89 -15.06
N ALA A 275 -23.75 16.19 -15.32
CA ALA A 275 -24.18 16.68 -16.62
C ALA A 275 -23.03 16.62 -17.63
N ALA A 276 -21.83 17.00 -17.19
CA ALA A 276 -20.61 16.94 -17.99
C ALA A 276 -19.96 15.55 -18.00
N ASP A 277 -20.42 14.63 -17.13
CA ASP A 277 -19.84 13.33 -16.84
C ASP A 277 -18.34 13.40 -16.48
N THR A 278 -18.03 14.21 -15.46
CA THR A 278 -16.65 14.43 -15.03
C THR A 278 -16.43 14.26 -13.53
N ILE A 279 -15.22 13.85 -13.18
CA ILE A 279 -14.63 13.88 -11.84
C ILE A 279 -13.43 14.82 -11.87
N THR A 280 -13.29 15.65 -10.85
CA THR A 280 -12.15 16.54 -10.66
C THR A 280 -11.39 16.16 -9.39
N VAL A 281 -10.08 16.06 -9.52
CA VAL A 281 -9.17 15.71 -8.44
C VAL A 281 -8.11 16.79 -8.26
N PHE A 282 -7.58 16.91 -7.06
CA PHE A 282 -6.22 17.37 -6.89
C PHE A 282 -5.27 16.24 -7.24
N ASP A 283 -4.34 16.56 -8.12
CA ASP A 283 -3.30 15.66 -8.58
C ASP A 283 -1.95 16.27 -8.17
N SER A 284 -1.25 15.63 -7.24
CA SER A 284 0.02 16.16 -6.74
C SER A 284 1.16 16.12 -7.76
N TYR A 285 1.03 15.32 -8.83
CA TYR A 285 2.02 15.17 -9.90
C TYR A 285 1.77 16.14 -11.05
N LEU A 286 0.55 16.16 -11.60
CA LEU A 286 0.17 16.99 -12.75
C LEU A 286 -0.28 18.40 -12.35
N GLY A 287 -0.85 18.51 -11.16
CA GLY A 287 -1.28 19.77 -10.58
C GLY A 287 -0.09 20.67 -10.24
N ARG A 288 -0.36 21.97 -10.21
CA ARG A 288 0.61 23.00 -9.80
C ARG A 288 -0.13 24.12 -9.07
N PRO A 289 0.54 24.96 -8.26
CA PRO A 289 -0.15 26.00 -7.48
C PRO A 289 -1.08 26.91 -8.31
N SER A 290 -0.74 27.17 -9.58
CA SER A 290 -1.58 27.97 -10.49
C SER A 290 -2.74 27.21 -11.15
N LYS A 291 -2.71 25.87 -11.14
CA LYS A 291 -3.75 24.98 -11.66
C LYS A 291 -3.68 23.64 -10.90
N PRO A 292 -4.25 23.56 -9.69
CA PRO A 292 -4.05 22.42 -8.79
C PRO A 292 -4.90 21.20 -9.19
N THR A 293 -6.01 21.42 -9.88
CA THR A 293 -6.97 20.37 -10.24
C THR A 293 -6.76 19.85 -11.66
N ILE A 294 -7.03 18.55 -11.81
CA ILE A 294 -7.22 17.88 -13.10
C ILE A 294 -8.66 17.36 -13.16
N THR A 295 -9.31 17.53 -14.31
CA THR A 295 -10.67 17.05 -14.56
C THR A 295 -10.62 15.94 -15.60
N TYR A 296 -11.21 14.81 -15.28
CA TYR A 296 -11.30 13.63 -16.12
C TYR A 296 -12.75 13.33 -16.50
N PRO A 297 -13.00 12.79 -17.70
CA PRO A 297 -14.24 12.05 -17.95
C PRO A 297 -14.40 10.94 -16.90
N SER A 298 -15.60 10.74 -16.36
CA SER A 298 -15.83 9.78 -15.27
C SER A 298 -15.34 8.37 -15.61
N ALA A 299 -15.56 7.91 -16.85
CA ALA A 299 -15.12 6.60 -17.31
C ALA A 299 -13.59 6.45 -17.33
N LYS A 300 -12.86 7.53 -17.62
CA LYS A 300 -11.39 7.51 -17.58
C LYS A 300 -10.89 7.40 -16.15
N PHE A 301 -11.44 8.23 -15.25
CA PHE A 301 -11.12 8.17 -13.82
C PHE A 301 -11.43 6.78 -13.25
N ASP A 302 -12.61 6.22 -13.53
CA ASP A 302 -13.01 4.90 -13.05
C ASP A 302 -12.11 3.77 -13.58
N GLY A 303 -11.69 3.83 -14.85
CA GLY A 303 -10.75 2.85 -15.41
C GLY A 303 -9.36 2.89 -14.74
N GLN A 304 -8.86 4.08 -14.38
CA GLN A 304 -7.60 4.22 -13.65
C GLN A 304 -7.74 3.75 -12.20
N TRP A 305 -8.85 4.09 -11.55
CA TRP A 305 -9.18 3.68 -10.19
C TRP A 305 -9.42 2.17 -10.08
N GLN A 306 -9.95 1.53 -11.14
CA GLN A 306 -10.10 0.08 -11.23
C GLN A 306 -8.76 -0.65 -11.13
N SER A 307 -7.65 -0.07 -11.60
CA SER A 307 -6.33 -0.71 -11.46
C SER A 307 -5.97 -1.05 -10.01
N PHE A 308 -6.58 -0.38 -9.04
CA PHE A 308 -6.40 -0.58 -7.60
C PHE A 308 -7.69 -1.03 -6.89
N ASN A 309 -8.51 -1.84 -7.57
CA ASN A 309 -9.75 -2.42 -7.03
C ASN A 309 -10.76 -1.37 -6.51
N ARG A 310 -10.74 -0.18 -7.12
CA ARG A 310 -11.52 0.98 -6.68
C ARG A 310 -11.43 1.22 -5.18
N ASN A 311 -10.19 1.18 -4.68
CA ASN A 311 -9.92 1.38 -3.27
C ASN A 311 -10.04 2.88 -2.93
N PHE A 312 -10.54 3.20 -1.74
CA PHE A 312 -10.68 4.60 -1.33
C PHE A 312 -10.52 4.76 0.17
N ILE A 313 -9.92 5.88 0.54
CA ILE A 313 -9.78 6.33 1.93
C ILE A 313 -10.77 7.46 2.14
N VAL A 314 -11.49 7.41 3.26
CA VAL A 314 -12.37 8.49 3.71
C VAL A 314 -11.80 9.09 4.99
N ILE A 315 -11.55 10.40 5.00
CA ILE A 315 -11.12 11.16 6.18
C ILE A 315 -12.28 12.00 6.71
N TYR A 316 -12.50 11.96 8.02
CA TYR A 316 -13.66 12.58 8.66
C TYR A 316 -13.43 12.93 10.13
N PRO A 317 -14.15 13.92 10.68
CA PRO A 317 -14.17 14.17 12.12
C PRO A 317 -14.90 13.04 12.85
N PRO A 318 -14.44 12.58 14.04
CA PRO A 318 -15.10 11.51 14.80
C PRO A 318 -16.59 11.77 15.06
N THR A 319 -17.00 13.04 15.17
CA THR A 319 -18.40 13.44 15.38
C THR A 319 -19.35 13.07 14.23
N ARG A 320 -18.81 12.73 13.05
CA ARG A 320 -19.57 12.32 11.85
C ARG A 320 -19.47 10.83 11.53
N GLU A 321 -18.88 10.03 12.42
CA GLU A 321 -18.69 8.59 12.19
C GLU A 321 -20.01 7.86 11.93
N ALA A 322 -21.03 8.10 12.76
CA ALA A 322 -22.34 7.48 12.63
C ALA A 322 -23.04 7.83 11.30
N GLU A 323 -22.79 9.01 10.75
CA GLU A 323 -23.33 9.42 9.45
C GLU A 323 -22.66 8.63 8.32
N LEU A 324 -21.33 8.50 8.36
CA LEU A 324 -20.57 7.73 7.38
C LEU A 324 -20.89 6.23 7.46
N GLU A 325 -21.00 5.68 8.66
CA GLU A 325 -21.41 4.29 8.90
C GLU A 325 -22.81 4.03 8.32
N ALA A 326 -23.78 4.90 8.61
CA ALA A 326 -25.13 4.78 8.08
C ALA A 326 -25.16 4.84 6.54
N PHE A 327 -24.31 5.68 5.93
CA PHE A 327 -24.19 5.77 4.48
C PHE A 327 -23.57 4.51 3.85
N LEU A 328 -22.43 4.05 4.39
CA LEU A 328 -21.73 2.90 3.84
C LEU A 328 -22.49 1.59 4.08
N GLY A 329 -23.32 1.51 5.11
CA GLY A 329 -24.13 0.34 5.40
C GLY A 329 -23.27 -0.91 5.53
N SER A 330 -23.49 -1.93 4.69
CA SER A 330 -22.66 -3.14 4.71
C SER A 330 -21.19 -2.88 4.38
N ASP A 331 -20.89 -1.84 3.57
CA ASP A 331 -19.50 -1.50 3.26
C ASP A 331 -18.75 -0.94 4.48
N TRP A 332 -19.45 -0.52 5.53
CA TRP A 332 -18.81 -0.16 6.80
C TRP A 332 -18.15 -1.39 7.45
N ILE A 333 -18.74 -2.57 7.32
CA ILE A 333 -18.19 -3.80 7.88
C ILE A 333 -17.13 -4.35 6.92
N GLU A 334 -15.87 -4.34 7.35
CA GLU A 334 -14.73 -4.66 6.50
C GLU A 334 -14.84 -6.04 5.83
N SER A 335 -15.28 -7.07 6.56
CA SER A 335 -15.44 -8.42 6.00
C SER A 335 -16.53 -8.49 4.93
N LEU A 336 -17.62 -7.72 5.07
CA LEU A 336 -18.67 -7.64 4.06
C LEU A 336 -18.21 -6.82 2.85
N ASN A 337 -17.47 -5.72 3.07
CA ASN A 337 -16.87 -4.96 1.97
C ASN A 337 -15.88 -5.80 1.16
N ARG A 338 -15.03 -6.61 1.81
CA ARG A 338 -14.11 -7.55 1.14
C ARG A 338 -14.86 -8.62 0.34
N GLN A 339 -15.98 -9.13 0.86
CA GLN A 339 -16.85 -10.05 0.11
C GLN A 339 -17.49 -9.38 -1.12
N LYS A 340 -18.00 -8.15 -0.98
CA LYS A 340 -18.52 -7.36 -2.10
C LYS A 340 -17.42 -7.13 -3.15
N ALA A 341 -16.21 -6.77 -2.72
CA ALA A 341 -15.08 -6.55 -3.63
C ALA A 341 -14.76 -7.80 -4.45
N ALA A 342 -14.79 -8.98 -3.84
CA ALA A 342 -14.60 -10.23 -4.56
C ALA A 342 -15.70 -10.48 -5.61
N GLN A 343 -16.95 -10.17 -5.29
CA GLN A 343 -18.08 -10.31 -6.23
C GLN A 343 -17.96 -9.33 -7.40
N VAL A 344 -17.65 -8.06 -7.12
CA VAL A 344 -17.47 -7.03 -8.13
C VAL A 344 -16.31 -7.38 -9.06
N ALA A 345 -15.13 -7.70 -8.50
CA ALA A 345 -13.97 -8.08 -9.29
C ALA A 345 -14.20 -9.36 -10.11
N GLN A 346 -14.96 -10.33 -9.58
CA GLN A 346 -15.34 -11.52 -10.34
C GLN A 346 -16.22 -11.17 -11.54
N GLN A 347 -17.20 -10.29 -11.35
CA GLN A 347 -18.06 -9.83 -12.43
C GLN A 347 -17.26 -9.05 -13.49
N GLU A 348 -16.30 -8.23 -13.07
CA GLU A 348 -15.43 -7.48 -13.97
C GLU A 348 -14.53 -8.38 -14.80
N ALA A 349 -13.88 -9.37 -14.17
CA ALA A 349 -13.06 -10.35 -14.87
C ALA A 349 -13.89 -11.22 -15.83
N ALA A 350 -15.17 -11.46 -15.52
CA ALA A 350 -16.08 -12.16 -16.43
C ALA A 350 -16.53 -11.28 -17.61
N ASN A 351 -16.75 -9.99 -17.37
CA ASN A 351 -17.18 -9.03 -18.39
C ASN A 351 -16.04 -8.66 -19.36
N ASP A 352 -14.82 -8.53 -18.85
CA ASP A 352 -13.62 -8.33 -19.64
C ASP A 352 -12.51 -9.32 -19.21
N PRO A 353 -12.54 -10.55 -19.77
CA PRO A 353 -11.54 -11.57 -19.47
C PRO A 353 -10.12 -11.21 -19.89
N SER A 354 -9.94 -10.15 -20.67
CA SER A 354 -8.62 -9.71 -21.14
C SER A 354 -7.99 -8.62 -20.26
N ASN A 355 -8.72 -8.11 -19.27
CA ASN A 355 -8.23 -7.07 -18.37
C ASN A 355 -7.39 -7.68 -17.23
N PRO A 356 -6.05 -7.50 -17.23
CA PRO A 356 -5.20 -8.07 -16.18
C PRO A 356 -5.51 -7.48 -14.80
N TYR A 357 -5.94 -6.22 -14.72
CA TYR A 357 -6.29 -5.57 -13.46
C TYR A 357 -7.52 -6.21 -12.82
N ALA A 358 -8.56 -6.53 -13.61
CA ALA A 358 -9.76 -7.19 -13.08
C ALA A 358 -9.44 -8.55 -12.44
N TRP A 359 -8.57 -9.34 -13.08
CA TRP A 359 -8.08 -10.61 -12.52
C TRP A 359 -7.23 -10.40 -11.27
N SER A 360 -6.35 -9.40 -11.26
CA SER A 360 -5.55 -9.08 -10.08
C SER A 360 -6.40 -8.61 -8.89
N ASN A 361 -7.44 -7.80 -9.15
CA ASN A 361 -8.41 -7.35 -8.16
C ASN A 361 -9.21 -8.52 -7.58
N LEU A 362 -9.56 -9.50 -8.42
CA LEU A 362 -10.21 -10.72 -7.99
C LEU A 362 -9.27 -11.52 -7.08
N GLY A 363 -8.00 -11.66 -7.45
CA GLY A 363 -6.96 -12.26 -6.61
C GLY A 363 -6.82 -11.57 -5.26
N THR A 364 -6.70 -10.23 -5.25
CA THR A 364 -6.60 -9.41 -4.04
C THR A 364 -7.82 -9.58 -3.14
N SER A 365 -9.02 -9.55 -3.72
CA SER A 365 -10.26 -9.66 -2.96
C SER A 365 -10.47 -11.06 -2.39
N LEU A 366 -10.21 -12.12 -3.17
CA LEU A 366 -10.27 -13.52 -2.72
C LEU A 366 -9.26 -13.81 -1.63
N ASN A 367 -8.03 -13.31 -1.77
CA ASN A 367 -7.00 -13.40 -0.74
C ASN A 367 -7.48 -12.78 0.58
N SER A 368 -8.13 -11.61 0.51
CA SER A 368 -8.63 -10.91 1.69
C SER A 368 -9.79 -11.60 2.43
N ILE A 369 -10.45 -12.58 1.79
CA ILE A 369 -11.49 -13.41 2.40
C ILE A 369 -11.02 -14.86 2.65
N GLY A 370 -9.72 -15.12 2.56
CA GLY A 370 -9.12 -16.43 2.87
C GLY A 370 -9.28 -17.49 1.77
N ARG A 371 -9.72 -17.13 0.57
CA ARG A 371 -9.87 -18.04 -0.58
C ARG A 371 -8.56 -18.11 -1.38
N TYR A 372 -7.51 -18.59 -0.73
CA TYR A 372 -6.14 -18.52 -1.26
C TYR A 372 -5.93 -19.30 -2.56
N PRO A 373 -6.44 -20.55 -2.73
CA PRO A 373 -6.27 -21.28 -3.99
C PRO A 373 -6.91 -20.56 -5.17
N GLU A 374 -8.13 -20.04 -5.01
CA GLU A 374 -8.79 -19.28 -6.09
C GLU A 374 -8.11 -17.92 -6.33
N ALA A 375 -7.57 -17.30 -5.28
CA ALA A 375 -6.78 -16.08 -5.42
C ALA A 375 -5.53 -16.30 -6.28
N VAL A 376 -4.79 -17.39 -6.04
CA VAL A 376 -3.62 -17.77 -6.86
C VAL A 376 -4.02 -17.95 -8.31
N THR A 377 -5.09 -18.67 -8.61
CA THR A 377 -5.56 -18.82 -10.00
C THR A 377 -5.90 -17.48 -10.66
N ALA A 378 -6.53 -16.56 -9.93
CA ALA A 378 -6.82 -15.23 -10.45
C ALA A 378 -5.56 -14.39 -10.70
N TYR A 379 -4.56 -14.46 -9.81
CA TYR A 379 -3.27 -13.78 -10.01
C TYR A 379 -2.47 -14.38 -11.17
N GLU A 380 -2.46 -15.71 -11.33
CA GLU A 380 -1.82 -16.37 -12.47
C GLU A 380 -2.44 -15.89 -13.79
N GLN A 381 -3.77 -15.77 -13.85
CA GLN A 381 -4.46 -15.24 -15.03
C GLN A 381 -4.10 -13.77 -15.29
N ALA A 382 -3.98 -12.94 -14.25
CA ALA A 382 -3.56 -11.55 -14.39
C ALA A 382 -2.12 -11.43 -14.94
N LEU A 383 -1.21 -12.26 -14.41
CA LEU A 383 0.18 -12.32 -14.86
C LEU A 383 0.31 -12.81 -16.30
N ASP A 384 -0.45 -13.85 -16.69
CA ASP A 384 -0.49 -14.38 -18.06
C ASP A 384 -1.01 -13.35 -19.08
N LEU A 385 -1.88 -12.43 -18.65
CA LEU A 385 -2.39 -11.32 -19.48
C LEU A 385 -1.44 -10.12 -19.57
N GLY A 386 -0.40 -10.08 -18.73
CA GLY A 386 0.59 -9.01 -18.68
C GLY A 386 0.21 -7.90 -17.70
N LEU A 387 0.86 -7.91 -16.54
CA LEU A 387 0.86 -6.79 -15.60
C LEU A 387 2.11 -5.91 -15.82
N PRO A 388 2.00 -4.60 -15.58
CA PRO A 388 3.16 -3.71 -15.68
C PRO A 388 4.24 -4.08 -14.67
N TYR A 389 5.51 -3.83 -15.00
CA TYR A 389 6.63 -4.26 -14.15
C TYR A 389 6.64 -3.66 -12.75
N ARG A 390 6.09 -2.44 -12.59
CA ARG A 390 5.93 -1.78 -11.29
C ARG A 390 4.73 -2.26 -10.49
N PHE A 391 3.91 -3.17 -11.02
CA PHE A 391 2.69 -3.62 -10.34
C PHE A 391 2.96 -4.11 -8.91
N PHE A 392 3.98 -4.94 -8.73
CA PHE A 392 4.36 -5.48 -7.43
C PHE A 392 5.08 -4.50 -6.50
N TRP A 393 5.32 -3.26 -6.94
CA TRP A 393 5.74 -2.20 -6.03
C TRP A 393 4.56 -1.77 -5.15
N TYR A 394 3.35 -1.80 -5.69
CA TYR A 394 2.14 -1.30 -5.01
C TYR A 394 1.20 -2.44 -4.57
N GLN A 395 1.16 -3.54 -5.30
CA GLN A 395 0.23 -4.65 -5.05
C GLN A 395 0.97 -5.95 -4.74
N TYR A 396 1.00 -6.32 -3.47
CA TYR A 396 1.76 -7.47 -2.95
C TYR A 396 0.86 -8.60 -2.41
N GLY A 397 -0.45 -8.51 -2.60
CA GLY A 397 -1.41 -9.51 -2.11
C GLY A 397 -1.18 -10.94 -2.65
N VAL A 398 -0.51 -11.07 -3.80
CA VAL A 398 -0.16 -12.36 -4.41
C VAL A 398 0.76 -13.19 -3.52
N PHE A 399 1.70 -12.56 -2.80
CA PHE A 399 2.69 -13.30 -2.01
C PHE A 399 2.05 -14.02 -0.82
N GLU A 400 1.07 -13.39 -0.17
CA GLU A 400 0.33 -14.06 0.91
C GLU A 400 -0.47 -15.25 0.36
N ALA A 401 -1.14 -15.11 -0.79
CA ALA A 401 -1.87 -16.22 -1.41
C ALA A 401 -0.95 -17.40 -1.78
N LEU A 402 0.25 -17.11 -2.31
CA LEU A 402 1.26 -18.12 -2.61
C LEU A 402 1.81 -18.79 -1.34
N ILE A 403 2.07 -18.03 -0.28
CA ILE A 403 2.50 -18.58 1.02
C ILE A 403 1.45 -19.53 1.59
N GLN A 404 0.18 -19.11 1.62
CA GLN A 404 -0.92 -19.89 2.18
C GLN A 404 -1.23 -21.16 1.36
N THR A 405 -0.77 -21.20 0.11
CA THR A 405 -0.86 -22.38 -0.77
C THR A 405 0.47 -23.15 -0.87
N SER A 406 1.44 -22.84 0.00
CA SER A 406 2.77 -23.49 0.05
C SER A 406 3.60 -23.37 -1.23
N ARG A 407 3.32 -22.38 -2.08
CA ARG A 407 4.06 -22.07 -3.31
C ARG A 407 5.27 -21.17 -3.04
N LEU A 408 6.14 -21.59 -2.11
CA LEU A 408 7.24 -20.75 -1.62
C LEU A 408 8.28 -20.38 -2.71
N ASP A 409 8.56 -21.29 -3.64
CA ASP A 409 9.49 -21.03 -4.74
C ASP A 409 9.00 -19.92 -5.69
N ASP A 410 7.68 -19.78 -5.85
CA ASP A 410 7.09 -18.71 -6.66
C ASP A 410 7.22 -17.36 -5.97
N VAL A 411 7.06 -17.33 -4.63
CA VAL A 411 7.30 -16.13 -3.83
C VAL A 411 8.73 -15.66 -4.03
N LEU A 412 9.71 -16.56 -3.86
CA LEU A 412 11.13 -16.24 -4.09
C LEU A 412 11.37 -15.73 -5.50
N THR A 413 10.78 -16.37 -6.51
CA THR A 413 10.93 -15.96 -7.91
C THR A 413 10.40 -14.55 -8.15
N LEU A 414 9.17 -14.29 -7.70
CA LEU A 414 8.49 -13.02 -7.95
C LEU A 414 9.12 -11.88 -7.15
N VAL A 415 9.43 -12.12 -5.87
CA VAL A 415 10.14 -11.13 -5.04
C VAL A 415 11.51 -10.79 -5.63
N ASN A 416 12.30 -11.78 -6.03
CA ASN A 416 13.60 -11.51 -6.66
C ASN A 416 13.46 -10.79 -8.00
N SER A 417 12.39 -11.04 -8.76
CA SER A 417 12.11 -10.27 -9.98
C SER A 417 11.79 -8.81 -9.67
N THR A 418 10.99 -8.54 -8.64
CA THR A 418 10.70 -7.17 -8.19
C THR A 418 11.96 -6.48 -7.68
N LEU A 419 12.78 -7.17 -6.87
CA LEU A 419 14.00 -6.60 -6.30
C LEU A 419 15.07 -6.25 -7.34
N LYS A 420 15.03 -6.86 -8.54
CA LYS A 420 15.86 -6.43 -9.68
C LYS A 420 15.46 -5.07 -10.26
N THR A 421 14.20 -4.65 -10.07
CA THR A 421 13.69 -3.36 -10.57
C THR A 421 13.83 -2.25 -9.53
N THR A 422 13.75 -2.58 -8.25
CA THR A 422 13.90 -1.62 -7.14
C THR A 422 14.28 -2.37 -5.86
N SER A 423 15.11 -1.76 -5.01
CA SER A 423 15.40 -2.30 -3.67
C SER A 423 14.63 -1.58 -2.55
N PHE A 424 13.76 -0.63 -2.91
CA PHE A 424 13.12 0.31 -1.96
C PHE A 424 11.64 -0.02 -1.74
N VAL A 425 11.31 -1.30 -1.59
CA VAL A 425 9.95 -1.79 -1.31
C VAL A 425 10.06 -2.78 -0.16
N GLU A 426 9.75 -2.34 1.07
CA GLU A 426 9.97 -3.12 2.29
C GLU A 426 9.18 -4.43 2.32
N GLU A 427 8.03 -4.48 1.65
CA GLU A 427 7.17 -5.66 1.60
C GLU A 427 7.90 -6.84 0.97
N MET A 428 8.80 -6.60 0.01
CA MET A 428 9.62 -7.64 -0.61
C MET A 428 10.47 -8.38 0.42
N TYR A 429 11.18 -7.64 1.27
CA TYR A 429 12.02 -8.19 2.33
C TYR A 429 11.17 -8.92 3.39
N TYR A 430 10.01 -8.36 3.75
CA TYR A 430 9.11 -9.06 4.65
C TYR A 430 8.62 -10.41 4.09
N TYR A 431 8.26 -10.47 2.80
CA TYR A 431 7.85 -11.73 2.19
C TYR A 431 9.00 -12.73 2.02
N LEU A 432 10.25 -12.28 1.78
CA LEU A 432 11.44 -13.15 1.88
C LEU A 432 11.59 -13.71 3.30
N GLY A 433 11.48 -12.86 4.31
CA GLY A 433 11.56 -13.27 5.71
C GLY A 433 10.49 -14.31 6.07
N ARG A 434 9.25 -14.12 5.61
CA ARG A 434 8.15 -15.08 5.76
C ARG A 434 8.47 -16.43 5.12
N VAL A 435 9.06 -16.44 3.92
CA VAL A 435 9.47 -17.70 3.28
C VAL A 435 10.53 -18.42 4.11
N TYR A 436 11.56 -17.72 4.58
CA TYR A 436 12.61 -18.32 5.39
C TYR A 436 12.13 -18.79 6.76
N GLU A 437 11.19 -18.08 7.37
CA GLU A 437 10.53 -18.49 8.61
C GLU A 437 9.80 -19.82 8.43
N ILE A 438 9.01 -19.97 7.35
CA ILE A 438 8.28 -21.21 7.05
C ILE A 438 9.24 -22.37 6.76
N GLN A 439 10.38 -22.10 6.15
CA GLN A 439 11.43 -23.09 5.91
C GLN A 439 12.23 -23.46 7.18
N GLY A 440 11.95 -22.82 8.33
CA GLY A 440 12.68 -23.04 9.59
C GLY A 440 14.06 -22.39 9.63
N ASN A 441 14.38 -21.50 8.68
CA ASN A 441 15.63 -20.74 8.70
C ASN A 441 15.43 -19.40 9.42
N SER A 442 15.37 -19.45 10.75
CA SER A 442 15.15 -18.26 11.59
C SER A 442 16.24 -17.19 11.40
N ALA A 443 17.49 -17.59 11.12
CA ALA A 443 18.58 -16.63 10.92
C ALA A 443 18.37 -15.79 9.66
N MET A 444 18.03 -16.43 8.52
CA MET A 444 17.71 -15.69 7.30
C MET A 444 16.41 -14.89 7.46
N ALA A 445 15.39 -15.44 8.12
CA ALA A 445 14.15 -14.70 8.40
C ALA A 445 14.41 -13.41 9.20
N GLN A 446 15.24 -13.47 10.25
CA GLN A 446 15.62 -12.29 11.03
C GLN A 446 16.34 -11.25 10.16
N THR A 447 17.29 -11.66 9.33
CA THR A 447 17.99 -10.75 8.40
C THR A 447 17.02 -10.01 7.50
N GLU A 448 16.10 -10.72 6.84
CA GLU A 448 15.16 -10.09 5.90
C GLU A 448 14.15 -9.17 6.61
N TYR A 449 13.68 -9.53 7.81
CA TYR A 449 12.83 -8.62 8.59
C TYR A 449 13.58 -7.37 9.06
N GLN A 450 14.88 -7.49 9.37
CA GLN A 450 15.71 -6.33 9.67
C GLN A 450 15.91 -5.46 8.44
N GLU A 451 16.09 -6.03 7.25
CA GLU A 451 16.16 -5.27 5.99
C GLU A 451 14.86 -4.51 5.71
N ALA A 452 13.69 -5.15 5.91
CA ALA A 452 12.41 -4.46 5.80
C ALA A 452 12.32 -3.24 6.75
N LEU A 453 12.77 -3.39 8.00
CA LEU A 453 12.78 -2.32 9.00
C LEU A 453 13.86 -1.25 8.76
N GLN A 454 14.94 -1.58 8.04
CA GLN A 454 15.91 -0.58 7.61
C GLN A 454 15.32 0.35 6.56
N ARG A 455 14.45 -0.16 5.66
CA ARG A 455 13.74 0.66 4.68
C ARG A 455 12.57 1.41 5.31
N ASN A 456 11.80 0.72 6.15
CA ASN A 456 10.67 1.33 6.83
C ASN A 456 10.65 0.91 8.32
N PRO A 457 11.21 1.74 9.22
CA PRO A 457 11.18 1.49 10.66
C PRO A 457 9.76 1.42 11.25
N ASN A 458 8.76 1.94 10.53
CA ASN A 458 7.35 1.95 10.92
C ASN A 458 6.58 0.74 10.37
N TYR A 459 7.25 -0.22 9.73
CA TYR A 459 6.59 -1.39 9.17
C TYR A 459 6.26 -2.44 10.24
N ASP A 460 5.09 -2.26 10.88
CA ASP A 460 4.61 -3.04 12.03
C ASP A 460 4.66 -4.57 11.78
N LEU A 461 4.36 -5.03 10.56
CA LEU A 461 4.39 -6.45 10.21
C LEU A 461 5.78 -7.07 10.34
N ALA A 462 6.83 -6.38 9.89
CA ALA A 462 8.21 -6.84 10.03
C ALA A 462 8.67 -6.78 11.49
N ALA A 463 8.28 -5.75 12.25
CA ALA A 463 8.62 -5.63 13.67
C ALA A 463 7.99 -6.76 14.51
N ILE A 464 6.74 -7.12 14.23
CA ILE A 464 6.05 -8.25 14.88
C ILE A 464 6.73 -9.57 14.50
N ALA A 465 7.00 -9.78 13.20
CA ALA A 465 7.61 -11.00 12.72
C ALA A 465 9.04 -11.20 13.29
N LEU A 466 9.85 -10.13 13.34
CA LEU A 466 11.19 -10.16 13.90
C LEU A 466 11.19 -10.58 15.38
N ARG A 467 10.27 -10.05 16.19
CA ARG A 467 10.10 -10.48 17.59
C ARG A 467 9.72 -11.97 17.69
N ARG A 468 8.83 -12.43 16.81
CA ARG A 468 8.39 -13.83 16.78
C ARG A 468 9.54 -14.80 16.48
N VAL A 469 10.43 -14.47 15.53
CA VAL A 469 11.57 -15.33 15.17
C VAL A 469 12.81 -15.12 16.04
N GLY A 470 12.86 -14.03 16.82
CA GLY A 470 14.00 -13.62 17.64
C GLY A 470 14.07 -14.26 19.04
N GLY A 471 12.94 -14.71 19.59
CA GLY A 471 12.86 -15.35 20.92
C GLY A 471 12.46 -14.39 22.04
#